data_AF-A0A3D5XSL0-F1
#
_entry.id   AF-A0A3D5XSL0-F1
#
_cell.length_a   1.000
_cell.length_b   1.000
_cell.length_c   1.000
_cell.angle_alpha   90.00
_cell.angle_beta   90.00
_cell.angle_gamma   90.00
#
_symmetry.space_group_name_H-M   'P 1'
#
loop_
_entity.id
_entity.type
_entity.pdbx_description
1 polymer ?
#
loop_
_entity_poly.entity_id
_entity_poly.type
_entity_poly.pdbx_seq_one_letter_code
_entity_poly.pdbx_strand_id
1 'polypeptide(L)'
;MNEIVYLIDQAERYFEEKHYEIGTQYYMDAWLTLKEYLIDEQIFKVDEIEFTNVQDREFIKKWIHEFHIYANEEFQFKTNIFIISSMIEFFDFTNEELIIKQRALCDSYYYLKEYETSDKLYENLLKKHPTIMEYYYGLALTLYDREDYIKAINILGEGIENSIDKQDQFVLSGFEVLLQIYDLLDEPENAEKTKEKMNKYKALS
;
A
#
# COMPACT_ATOMS: atom_id res chain seq x y z
N MET A 1 -24.97 -17.37 9.00
CA MET A 1 -23.79 -16.51 8.82
C MET A 1 -22.63 -17.45 8.63
N ASN A 2 -21.98 -17.38 7.47
CA ASN A 2 -20.73 -18.10 7.21
C ASN A 2 -19.70 -17.79 8.31
N GLU A 3 -18.95 -18.81 8.76
CA GLU A 3 -17.91 -18.66 9.80
C GLU A 3 -16.86 -17.61 9.42
N ILE A 4 -16.47 -17.55 8.14
CA ILE A 4 -15.53 -16.56 7.62
C ILE A 4 -16.09 -15.14 7.79
N VAL A 5 -17.37 -14.94 7.47
CA VAL A 5 -18.06 -13.64 7.63
C VAL A 5 -18.12 -13.25 9.12
N TYR A 6 -18.39 -14.22 10.00
CA TYR A 6 -18.38 -13.98 11.44
C TYR A 6 -17.02 -13.50 11.93
N LEU A 7 -15.93 -14.17 11.52
CA LEU A 7 -14.58 -13.80 11.93
C LEU A 7 -14.20 -12.39 11.47
N ILE A 8 -14.52 -12.03 10.22
CA ILE A 8 -14.29 -10.68 9.69
C ILE A 8 -15.10 -9.63 10.46
N ASP A 9 -16.41 -9.87 10.70
CA ASP A 9 -17.27 -8.96 11.48
C ASP A 9 -16.76 -8.78 12.92
N GLN A 10 -16.27 -9.86 13.56
CA GLN A 10 -15.66 -9.73 14.89
C GLN A 10 -14.38 -8.92 14.85
N ALA A 11 -13.51 -9.12 13.84
CA ALA A 11 -12.32 -8.30 13.67
C ALA A 11 -12.69 -6.81 13.62
N GLU A 12 -13.61 -6.43 12.73
CA GLU A 12 -14.06 -5.04 12.54
C GLU A 12 -14.55 -4.42 13.85
N ARG A 13 -15.40 -5.13 14.62
CA ARG A 13 -15.88 -4.65 15.93
C ARG A 13 -14.75 -4.43 16.93
N TYR A 14 -13.79 -5.35 17.01
CA TYR A 14 -12.66 -5.17 17.90
C TYR A 14 -11.75 -4.02 17.46
N PHE A 15 -11.64 -3.74 16.16
CA PHE A 15 -10.96 -2.54 15.68
C PHE A 15 -11.71 -1.25 16.10
N GLU A 16 -13.04 -1.21 15.99
CA GLU A 16 -13.86 -0.08 16.46
C GLU A 16 -13.72 0.18 17.96
N GLU A 17 -13.64 -0.89 18.75
CA GLU A 17 -13.44 -0.86 20.21
C GLU A 17 -11.97 -0.62 20.61
N LYS A 18 -11.06 -0.50 19.63
CA LYS A 18 -9.62 -0.30 19.82
C LYS A 18 -8.90 -1.47 20.52
N HIS A 19 -9.46 -2.67 20.38
CA HIS A 19 -8.87 -3.94 20.79
C HIS A 19 -8.08 -4.55 19.63
N TYR A 20 -7.03 -3.84 19.20
CA TYR A 20 -6.34 -4.12 17.93
C TYR A 20 -5.66 -5.48 17.86
N GLU A 21 -5.07 -5.98 18.94
CA GLU A 21 -4.44 -7.30 18.97
C GLU A 21 -5.47 -8.41 18.71
N ILE A 22 -6.62 -8.33 19.37
CA ILE A 22 -7.72 -9.28 19.21
C ILE A 22 -8.29 -9.17 17.78
N GLY A 23 -8.59 -7.95 17.31
CA GLY A 23 -9.11 -7.75 15.96
C GLY A 23 -8.17 -8.28 14.88
N THR A 24 -6.85 -8.11 15.08
CA THR A 24 -5.82 -8.62 14.17
C THR A 24 -5.79 -10.16 14.16
N GLN A 25 -5.96 -10.80 15.32
CA GLN A 25 -6.08 -12.25 15.40
C GLN A 25 -7.33 -12.76 14.64
N TYR A 26 -8.47 -12.08 14.77
CA TYR A 26 -9.66 -12.45 14.01
C TYR A 26 -9.48 -12.33 12.49
N TYR A 27 -8.78 -11.30 12.00
CA TYR A 27 -8.45 -11.23 10.57
C TYR A 27 -7.49 -12.34 10.14
N MET A 28 -6.55 -12.73 10.99
CA MET A 28 -5.67 -13.87 10.73
C MET A 28 -6.49 -15.16 10.58
N ASP A 29 -7.36 -15.42 11.55
CA ASP A 29 -8.21 -16.62 11.59
C ASP A 29 -9.18 -16.62 10.39
N ALA A 30 -9.76 -15.46 10.05
CA ALA A 30 -10.60 -15.30 8.87
C ALA A 30 -9.87 -15.66 7.58
N TRP A 31 -8.64 -15.15 7.39
CA TRP A 31 -7.85 -15.46 6.21
C TRP A 31 -7.49 -16.95 6.12
N LEU A 32 -7.02 -17.54 7.23
CA LEU A 32 -6.64 -18.95 7.26
C LEU A 32 -7.84 -19.85 6.96
N THR A 33 -8.97 -19.60 7.61
CA THR A 33 -10.22 -20.35 7.39
C THR A 33 -10.71 -20.23 5.95
N LEU A 34 -10.69 -19.00 5.40
CA LEU A 34 -11.04 -18.78 4.01
C LEU A 34 -10.08 -19.50 3.06
N LYS A 35 -8.77 -19.42 3.30
CA LYS A 35 -7.77 -20.04 2.43
C LYS A 35 -7.90 -21.57 2.42
N GLU A 36 -8.17 -22.19 3.56
CA GLU A 36 -8.46 -23.63 3.64
C GLU A 36 -9.68 -24.00 2.78
N TYR A 37 -10.79 -23.26 2.94
CA TYR A 37 -11.98 -23.43 2.12
C TYR A 37 -11.69 -23.30 0.61
N LEU A 38 -10.93 -22.27 0.21
CA LEU A 38 -10.59 -22.03 -1.19
C LEU A 38 -9.73 -23.14 -1.78
N ILE A 39 -8.82 -23.73 -0.98
CA ILE A 39 -8.00 -24.87 -1.40
C ILE A 39 -8.88 -26.11 -1.61
N ASP A 40 -9.77 -26.40 -0.66
CA ASP A 40 -10.66 -27.57 -0.72
C ASP A 40 -11.60 -27.51 -1.94
N GLU A 41 -12.12 -26.32 -2.24
CA GLU A 41 -13.00 -26.07 -3.39
C GLU A 41 -12.23 -25.79 -4.70
N GLN A 42 -10.90 -25.76 -4.66
CA GLN A 42 -10.02 -25.47 -5.81
C GLN A 42 -10.31 -24.12 -6.49
N ILE A 43 -10.59 -23.09 -5.69
CA ILE A 43 -10.91 -21.73 -6.13
C ILE A 43 -9.66 -20.86 -6.03
N PHE A 44 -9.18 -20.33 -7.16
CA PHE A 44 -7.96 -19.51 -7.23
C PHE A 44 -8.19 -18.09 -7.77
N LYS A 45 -9.43 -17.76 -8.13
CA LYS A 45 -9.84 -16.42 -8.54
C LYS A 45 -10.92 -15.91 -7.61
N VAL A 46 -10.83 -14.62 -7.25
CA VAL A 46 -11.82 -13.99 -6.36
C VAL A 46 -13.23 -14.09 -6.94
N ASP A 47 -13.37 -13.94 -8.27
CA ASP A 47 -14.66 -14.01 -8.94
C ASP A 47 -15.33 -15.39 -8.91
N GLU A 48 -14.54 -16.45 -8.75
CA GLU A 48 -15.02 -17.84 -8.68
C GLU A 48 -15.53 -18.22 -7.27
N ILE A 49 -15.35 -17.35 -6.26
CA ILE A 49 -15.86 -17.58 -4.91
C ILE A 49 -17.39 -17.57 -4.93
N GLU A 50 -17.99 -18.68 -4.52
CA GLU A 50 -19.42 -18.87 -4.45
C GLU A 50 -19.85 -19.38 -3.07
N PHE A 51 -20.84 -18.72 -2.47
CA PHE A 51 -21.49 -19.18 -1.25
C PHE A 51 -23.01 -19.23 -1.46
N THR A 52 -23.69 -20.13 -0.75
CA THR A 52 -25.16 -20.24 -0.79
C THR A 52 -25.86 -18.91 -0.48
N ASN A 53 -25.28 -18.10 0.39
CA ASN A 53 -25.75 -16.74 0.68
C ASN A 53 -24.99 -15.71 -0.17
N VAL A 54 -25.70 -15.01 -1.04
CA VAL A 54 -25.16 -13.96 -1.90
C VAL A 54 -24.54 -12.82 -1.08
N GLN A 55 -25.13 -12.43 0.05
CA GLN A 55 -24.58 -11.35 0.87
C GLN A 55 -23.23 -11.72 1.46
N ASP A 56 -23.10 -12.95 1.97
CA ASP A 56 -21.84 -13.47 2.50
C ASP A 56 -20.76 -13.52 1.41
N ARG A 57 -21.14 -13.89 0.17
CA ARG A 57 -20.25 -13.89 -1.00
C ARG A 57 -19.74 -12.51 -1.36
N GLU A 58 -20.62 -11.54 -1.56
CA GLU A 58 -20.21 -10.17 -1.92
C GLU A 58 -19.36 -9.54 -0.82
N PHE A 59 -19.68 -9.82 0.44
CA PHE A 59 -18.91 -9.35 1.58
C PHE A 59 -17.48 -9.89 1.58
N ILE A 60 -17.30 -11.20 1.40
CA ILE A 60 -15.97 -11.83 1.35
C ILE A 60 -15.16 -11.34 0.15
N LYS A 61 -15.76 -11.25 -1.05
CA LYS A 61 -15.08 -10.71 -2.23
C LYS A 61 -14.59 -9.29 -1.97
N LYS A 62 -15.46 -8.43 -1.43
CA LYS A 62 -15.11 -7.06 -1.05
C LYS A 62 -13.95 -7.04 -0.06
N TRP A 63 -14.03 -7.84 1.00
CA TRP A 63 -12.97 -7.94 1.99
C TRP A 63 -11.63 -8.33 1.36
N ILE A 64 -11.60 -9.34 0.48
CA ILE A 64 -10.38 -9.74 -0.23
C ILE A 64 -9.83 -8.58 -1.07
N HIS A 65 -10.67 -7.90 -1.87
CA HIS A 65 -10.22 -6.80 -2.74
C HIS A 65 -9.64 -5.64 -1.91
N GLU A 66 -10.34 -5.24 -0.85
CA GLU A 66 -10.04 -4.03 -0.08
C GLU A 66 -9.13 -4.30 1.14
N PHE A 67 -8.76 -5.56 1.41
CA PHE A 67 -8.04 -5.92 2.63
C PHE A 67 -6.78 -5.08 2.86
N HIS A 68 -6.80 -4.34 3.96
CA HIS A 68 -5.64 -3.78 4.63
C HIS A 68 -6.03 -3.44 6.07
N ILE A 69 -5.13 -3.61 7.02
CA ILE A 69 -5.27 -3.12 8.39
C ILE A 69 -4.67 -1.72 8.43
N TYR A 70 -5.43 -0.75 8.93
CA TYR A 70 -4.88 0.55 9.33
C TYR A 70 -4.01 0.35 10.58
N ALA A 71 -2.72 0.13 10.35
CA ALA A 71 -1.76 -0.27 11.35
C ALA A 71 -1.06 0.95 11.96
N ASN A 72 -0.94 0.96 13.28
CA ASN A 72 -0.12 1.90 14.05
C ASN A 72 0.90 1.16 14.93
N GLU A 73 0.75 -0.16 15.08
CA GLU A 73 1.57 -1.01 15.94
C GLU A 73 2.24 -2.13 15.15
N GLU A 74 3.41 -2.57 15.61
CA GLU A 74 4.29 -3.53 14.93
C GLU A 74 3.56 -4.83 14.51
N PHE A 75 2.72 -5.39 15.40
CA PHE A 75 2.01 -6.64 15.11
C PHE A 75 0.95 -6.48 14.01
N GLN A 76 0.37 -5.29 13.85
CA GLN A 76 -0.61 -5.02 12.80
C GLN A 76 0.10 -4.99 11.43
N PHE A 77 1.28 -4.37 11.35
CA PHE A 77 2.10 -4.39 10.13
C PHE A 77 2.55 -5.80 9.77
N LYS A 78 2.98 -6.60 10.75
CA LYS A 78 3.34 -8.02 10.52
C LYS A 78 2.16 -8.82 10.00
N THR A 79 0.96 -8.58 10.53
CA THR A 79 -0.25 -9.28 10.07
C THR A 79 -0.68 -8.84 8.68
N ASN A 80 -0.60 -7.54 8.37
CA ASN A 80 -0.77 -7.03 7.00
C ASN A 80 0.15 -7.75 6.03
N ILE A 81 1.46 -7.82 6.35
CA ILE A 81 2.45 -8.48 5.50
C ILE A 81 2.06 -9.93 5.26
N PHE A 82 1.72 -10.67 6.32
CA PHE A 82 1.36 -12.07 6.20
C PHE A 82 0.13 -12.27 5.32
N ILE A 83 -0.98 -11.60 5.62
CA ILE A 83 -2.25 -11.81 4.93
C ILE A 83 -2.13 -11.36 3.47
N ILE A 84 -1.61 -10.16 3.22
CA ILE A 84 -1.52 -9.61 1.87
C ILE A 84 -0.56 -10.43 1.00
N SER A 85 0.63 -10.81 1.51
CA SER A 85 1.56 -11.65 0.74
C SER A 85 0.94 -13.00 0.41
N SER A 86 0.25 -13.61 1.39
CA SER A 86 -0.43 -14.88 1.22
C SER A 86 -1.59 -14.80 0.22
N MET A 87 -2.32 -13.68 0.17
CA MET A 87 -3.35 -13.41 -0.85
C MET A 87 -2.75 -13.24 -2.23
N ILE A 88 -1.66 -12.46 -2.39
CA ILE A 88 -0.99 -12.24 -3.68
C ILE A 88 -0.42 -13.54 -4.23
N GLU A 89 0.13 -14.41 -3.38
CA GLU A 89 0.63 -15.72 -3.79
C GLU A 89 -0.49 -16.68 -4.19
N PHE A 90 -1.68 -16.52 -3.59
CA PHE A 90 -2.79 -17.46 -3.78
C PHE A 90 -3.69 -17.10 -4.96
N PHE A 91 -4.03 -15.82 -5.12
CA PHE A 91 -4.99 -15.36 -6.13
C PHE A 91 -4.31 -14.85 -7.41
N ASP A 92 -4.97 -15.08 -8.54
CA ASP A 92 -4.67 -14.42 -9.81
C ASP A 92 -5.34 -13.03 -9.85
N PHE A 93 -4.76 -12.07 -9.12
CA PHE A 93 -5.24 -10.68 -9.09
C PHE A 93 -4.98 -9.96 -10.41
N THR A 94 -5.89 -9.04 -10.76
CA THR A 94 -5.63 -8.08 -11.84
C THR A 94 -4.50 -7.11 -11.47
N ASN A 95 -3.92 -6.45 -12.47
CA ASN A 95 -2.85 -5.47 -12.26
C ASN A 95 -3.26 -4.33 -11.32
N GLU A 96 -4.52 -3.89 -11.35
CA GLU A 96 -5.03 -2.81 -10.49
C GLU A 96 -5.10 -3.24 -9.02
N GLU A 97 -5.57 -4.45 -8.75
CA GLU A 97 -5.64 -4.99 -7.38
C GLU A 97 -4.24 -5.25 -6.81
N LEU A 98 -3.33 -5.74 -7.65
CA LEU A 98 -1.93 -5.93 -7.26
C LEU A 98 -1.29 -4.59 -6.87
N ILE A 99 -1.60 -3.50 -7.57
CA ILE A 99 -1.05 -2.18 -7.29
C ILE A 99 -1.33 -1.75 -5.85
N ILE A 100 -2.58 -1.85 -5.42
CA ILE A 100 -3.02 -1.44 -4.07
C ILE A 100 -2.39 -2.34 -3.00
N LYS A 101 -2.39 -3.65 -3.22
CA LYS A 101 -1.87 -4.63 -2.25
C LYS A 101 -0.37 -4.57 -2.10
N GLN A 102 0.35 -4.49 -3.22
CA GLN A 102 1.81 -4.40 -3.20
C GLN A 102 2.27 -3.09 -2.57
N ARG A 103 1.54 -1.98 -2.75
CA ARG A 103 1.79 -0.76 -1.99
C ARG A 103 1.61 -0.98 -0.48
N ALA A 104 0.50 -1.57 -0.05
CA ALA A 104 0.25 -1.84 1.37
C ALA A 104 1.35 -2.72 2.01
N LEU A 105 1.94 -3.65 1.24
CA LEU A 105 3.14 -4.40 1.65
C LEU A 105 4.36 -3.49 1.81
N CYS A 106 4.66 -2.66 0.81
CA CYS A 106 5.78 -1.71 0.88
C CYS A 106 5.67 -0.80 2.09
N ASP A 107 4.49 -0.22 2.33
CA ASP A 107 4.21 0.65 3.48
C ASP A 107 4.39 -0.12 4.80
N SER A 108 3.91 -1.36 4.88
CA SER A 108 4.08 -2.19 6.08
C SER A 108 5.55 -2.47 6.40
N TYR A 109 6.38 -2.79 5.38
CA TYR A 109 7.82 -2.96 5.58
C TYR A 109 8.52 -1.65 5.96
N TYR A 110 8.10 -0.52 5.37
CA TYR A 110 8.60 0.80 5.71
C TYR A 110 8.34 1.14 7.19
N TYR A 111 7.12 0.94 7.68
CA TYR A 111 6.78 1.22 9.08
C TYR A 111 7.48 0.28 10.08
N LEU A 112 7.84 -0.93 9.65
CA LEU A 112 8.71 -1.84 10.41
C LEU A 112 10.21 -1.46 10.33
N LYS A 113 10.55 -0.39 9.60
CA LYS A 113 11.93 0.04 9.32
C LYS A 113 12.75 -1.01 8.58
N GLU A 114 12.10 -1.94 7.89
CA GLU A 114 12.72 -2.89 6.97
C GLU A 114 12.89 -2.23 5.59
N TYR A 115 13.62 -1.11 5.58
CA TYR A 115 13.69 -0.24 4.43
C TYR A 115 14.25 -0.94 3.19
N GLU A 116 15.28 -1.79 3.31
CA GLU A 116 15.81 -2.53 2.16
C GLU A 116 14.77 -3.44 1.49
N THR A 117 13.85 -4.00 2.27
CA THR A 117 12.76 -4.84 1.74
C THR A 117 11.73 -3.97 1.04
N SER A 118 11.34 -2.86 1.68
CA SER A 118 10.41 -1.88 1.08
C SER A 118 10.96 -1.31 -0.24
N ASP A 119 12.23 -0.91 -0.27
CA ASP A 119 12.94 -0.39 -1.44
C ASP A 119 12.85 -1.36 -2.61
N LYS A 120 13.22 -2.63 -2.39
CA LYS A 120 13.20 -3.67 -3.44
C LYS A 120 11.81 -3.91 -4.00
N LEU A 121 10.78 -3.85 -3.15
CA LEU A 121 9.40 -4.00 -3.59
C LEU A 121 8.96 -2.79 -4.42
N TYR A 122 9.25 -1.57 -3.98
CA TYR A 122 8.97 -0.36 -4.76
C TYR A 122 9.73 -0.32 -6.09
N GLU A 123 11.00 -0.72 -6.12
CA GLU A 123 11.76 -0.83 -7.37
C GLU A 123 11.16 -1.86 -8.34
N ASN A 124 10.63 -2.97 -7.83
CA ASN A 124 9.94 -3.97 -8.65
C ASN A 124 8.64 -3.40 -9.23
N LEU A 125 7.88 -2.69 -8.40
CA LEU A 125 6.66 -1.98 -8.79
C LEU A 125 6.93 -0.95 -9.88
N LEU A 126 7.94 -0.12 -9.72
CA LEU A 126 8.35 0.88 -10.71
C LEU A 126 8.77 0.26 -12.04
N LYS A 127 9.45 -0.90 -12.02
CA LYS A 127 9.80 -1.63 -13.26
C LYS A 127 8.56 -2.08 -14.05
N LYS A 128 7.49 -2.45 -13.35
CA LYS A 128 6.24 -2.93 -13.97
C LYS A 128 5.29 -1.80 -14.32
N HIS A 129 5.30 -0.74 -13.52
CA HIS A 129 4.36 0.37 -13.58
C HIS A 129 5.11 1.72 -13.43
N PRO A 130 5.94 2.10 -14.42
CA PRO A 130 6.83 3.27 -14.33
C PRO A 130 6.12 4.62 -14.38
N THR A 131 4.79 4.64 -14.45
CA THR A 131 4.00 5.86 -14.60
C THR A 131 3.15 6.18 -13.38
N ILE A 132 3.29 5.42 -12.29
CA ILE A 132 2.53 5.57 -11.04
C ILE A 132 3.38 6.40 -10.07
N MET A 133 3.03 7.67 -9.89
CA MET A 133 3.78 8.62 -9.03
C MET A 133 3.85 8.15 -7.58
N GLU A 134 2.80 7.50 -7.10
CA GLU A 134 2.72 6.96 -5.74
C GLU A 134 3.89 6.03 -5.40
N TYR A 135 4.43 5.28 -6.36
CA TYR A 135 5.58 4.39 -6.14
C TYR A 135 6.91 5.12 -6.05
N TYR A 136 7.07 6.18 -6.85
CA TYR A 136 8.20 7.08 -6.73
C TYR A 136 8.19 7.77 -5.36
N TYR A 137 7.01 8.22 -4.92
CA TYR A 137 6.84 8.84 -3.62
C TYR A 137 7.20 7.87 -2.48
N GLY A 138 6.65 6.65 -2.48
CA GLY A 138 6.93 5.65 -1.45
C GLY A 138 8.41 5.28 -1.34
N LEU A 139 9.08 5.04 -2.48
CA LEU A 139 10.54 4.79 -2.52
C LEU A 139 11.35 6.01 -2.07
N ALA A 140 10.90 7.21 -2.39
CA ALA A 140 11.61 8.40 -1.95
C ALA A 140 11.50 8.62 -0.44
N LEU A 141 10.38 8.27 0.19
CA LEU A 141 10.24 8.31 1.65
C LEU A 141 11.16 7.32 2.34
N THR A 142 11.26 6.08 1.83
CA THR A 142 12.18 5.08 2.40
C THR A 142 13.64 5.55 2.30
N LEU A 143 14.03 6.15 1.18
CA LEU A 143 15.36 6.72 0.97
C LEU A 143 15.62 7.95 1.86
N TYR A 144 14.62 8.82 1.99
CA TYR A 144 14.67 10.01 2.85
C TYR A 144 14.92 9.64 4.31
N ASP A 145 14.15 8.68 4.83
CA ASP A 145 14.27 8.20 6.22
C ASP A 145 15.63 7.55 6.52
N ARG A 146 16.32 7.09 5.48
CA ARG A 146 17.69 6.55 5.56
C ARG A 146 18.77 7.59 5.27
N GLU A 147 18.39 8.85 5.11
CA GLU A 147 19.26 9.98 4.78
C GLU A 147 19.96 9.85 3.40
N ASP A 148 19.46 9.00 2.49
CA ASP A 148 19.95 8.88 1.11
C ASP A 148 19.29 9.95 0.22
N TYR A 149 19.47 11.21 0.62
CA TYR A 149 18.78 12.37 0.06
C TYR A 149 18.99 12.54 -1.44
N ILE A 150 20.20 12.27 -1.93
CA ILE A 150 20.52 12.40 -3.36
C ILE A 150 19.72 11.40 -4.19
N LYS A 151 19.58 10.15 -3.73
CA LYS A 151 18.73 9.19 -4.43
C LYS A 151 17.26 9.55 -4.32
N ALA A 152 16.79 9.97 -3.14
CA ALA A 152 15.41 10.41 -2.96
C ALA A 152 15.06 11.56 -3.92
N ILE A 153 15.95 12.55 -4.09
CA ILE A 153 15.79 13.64 -5.07
C ILE A 153 15.66 13.09 -6.49
N ASN A 154 16.54 12.18 -6.90
CA ASN A 154 16.52 11.62 -8.26
C ASN A 154 15.23 10.86 -8.54
N ILE A 155 14.78 10.01 -7.60
CA ILE A 155 13.54 9.23 -7.71
C ILE A 155 12.32 10.16 -7.81
N LEU A 156 12.22 11.19 -6.96
CA LEU A 156 11.12 12.14 -7.02
C LEU A 156 11.16 12.97 -8.29
N GLY A 157 12.33 13.41 -8.73
CA GLY A 157 12.51 14.15 -9.99
C GLY A 157 11.97 13.35 -11.18
N GLU A 158 12.36 12.08 -11.29
CA GLU A 158 11.88 11.19 -12.34
C GLU A 158 10.36 11.00 -12.28
N GLY A 159 9.81 10.68 -11.11
CA GLY A 159 8.38 10.46 -10.93
C GLY A 159 7.54 11.69 -11.29
N ILE A 160 7.97 12.86 -10.84
CA ILE A 160 7.31 14.15 -11.12
C ILE A 160 7.36 14.43 -12.62
N GLU A 161 8.51 14.28 -13.28
CA GLU A 161 8.62 14.51 -14.73
C GLU A 161 7.69 13.59 -15.53
N ASN A 162 7.55 12.33 -15.12
CA ASN A 162 6.65 11.36 -15.76
C ASN A 162 5.16 11.58 -15.48
N SER A 163 4.84 12.45 -14.51
CA SER A 163 3.47 12.61 -13.98
C SER A 163 3.00 14.06 -13.95
N ILE A 164 3.80 15.02 -14.42
CA ILE A 164 3.53 16.47 -14.29
C ILE A 164 2.26 16.91 -15.03
N ASP A 165 1.87 16.19 -16.08
CA ASP A 165 0.65 16.48 -16.86
C ASP A 165 -0.60 15.77 -16.30
N LYS A 166 -0.45 14.97 -15.24
CA LYS A 166 -1.54 14.25 -14.60
C LYS A 166 -1.92 14.98 -13.32
N GLN A 167 -3.22 15.15 -13.07
CA GLN A 167 -3.70 15.59 -11.76
C GLN A 167 -3.58 14.45 -10.76
N ASP A 168 -2.40 14.29 -10.18
CA ASP A 168 -2.06 13.27 -9.19
C ASP A 168 -1.61 13.94 -7.89
N GLN A 169 -2.25 13.60 -6.78
CA GLN A 169 -1.93 14.17 -5.47
C GLN A 169 -0.49 13.86 -5.03
N PHE A 170 0.08 12.72 -5.44
CA PHE A 170 1.43 12.33 -5.08
C PHE A 170 2.50 13.17 -5.77
N VAL A 171 2.16 13.88 -6.84
CA VAL A 171 3.08 14.88 -7.44
C VAL A 171 3.29 16.05 -6.48
N LEU A 172 2.22 16.54 -5.82
CA LEU A 172 2.34 17.59 -4.80
C LEU A 172 3.14 17.11 -3.60
N SER A 173 2.84 15.92 -3.08
CA SER A 173 3.60 15.33 -1.97
C SER A 173 5.07 15.11 -2.33
N GLY A 174 5.37 14.72 -3.58
CA GLY A 174 6.74 14.63 -4.08
C GLY A 174 7.46 15.99 -4.09
N PHE A 175 6.80 17.06 -4.52
CA PHE A 175 7.36 18.41 -4.41
C PHE A 175 7.63 18.81 -2.95
N GLU A 176 6.72 18.50 -2.03
CA GLU A 176 6.88 18.82 -0.61
C GLU A 176 8.09 18.11 0.01
N VAL A 177 8.30 16.82 -0.30
CA VAL A 177 9.47 16.07 0.15
C VAL A 177 10.76 16.64 -0.47
N LEU A 178 10.76 16.98 -1.76
CA LEU A 178 11.92 17.64 -2.39
C LEU A 178 12.28 18.96 -1.68
N LEU A 179 11.29 19.78 -1.32
CA LEU A 179 11.52 21.03 -0.60
C LEU A 179 12.11 20.79 0.78
N GLN A 180 11.64 19.79 1.51
CA GLN A 180 12.21 19.39 2.81
C GLN A 180 13.66 18.94 2.66
N ILE A 181 13.96 18.12 1.66
CA ILE A 181 15.34 17.66 1.40
C ILE A 181 16.25 18.84 1.07
N TYR A 182 15.84 19.75 0.19
CA TYR A 182 16.69 20.89 -0.17
C TYR A 182 16.91 21.86 0.99
N ASP A 183 15.96 21.99 1.91
CA ASP A 183 16.14 22.74 3.16
C ASP A 183 17.18 22.08 4.07
N LEU A 184 17.12 20.74 4.24
CA LEU A 184 18.10 19.97 5.02
C LEU A 184 19.53 20.04 4.44
N LEU A 185 19.64 20.10 3.11
CA LEU A 185 20.92 20.18 2.41
C LEU A 185 21.47 21.62 2.28
N ASP A 186 20.73 22.64 2.74
CA ASP A 186 21.05 24.07 2.55
C ASP A 186 21.23 24.43 1.06
N GLU A 187 20.31 23.97 0.22
CA GLU A 187 20.28 24.15 -1.24
C GLU A 187 19.13 25.11 -1.67
N PRO A 188 19.17 26.40 -1.30
CA PRO A 188 18.06 27.34 -1.48
C PRO A 188 17.70 27.60 -2.96
N GLU A 189 18.68 27.55 -3.87
CA GLU A 189 18.42 27.72 -5.30
C GLU A 189 17.58 26.57 -5.87
N ASN A 190 17.81 25.35 -5.40
CA ASN A 190 17.05 24.17 -5.81
C ASN A 190 15.65 24.19 -5.19
N ALA A 191 15.55 24.61 -3.92
CA ALA A 191 14.26 24.81 -3.27
C ALA A 191 13.39 25.82 -4.04
N GLU A 192 13.95 26.95 -4.47
CA GLU A 192 13.19 27.98 -5.20
C GLU A 192 12.71 27.48 -6.57
N LYS A 193 13.59 26.83 -7.34
CA LYS A 193 13.21 26.18 -8.62
C LYS A 193 12.09 25.16 -8.43
N THR A 194 12.14 24.41 -7.32
CA THR A 194 11.11 23.41 -6.97
C THR A 194 9.78 24.08 -6.64
N LYS A 195 9.77 25.18 -5.88
CA LYS A 195 8.55 25.98 -5.61
C LYS A 195 7.94 26.53 -6.89
N GLU A 196 8.75 27.06 -7.79
CA GLU A 196 8.26 27.56 -9.09
C GLU A 196 7.58 26.45 -9.90
N LYS A 197 8.20 25.26 -9.97
CA LYS A 197 7.61 24.09 -10.64
C LYS A 197 6.30 23.65 -9.96
N MET A 198 6.29 23.54 -8.63
CA MET A 198 5.09 23.18 -7.85
C MET A 198 3.95 24.18 -8.08
N ASN A 199 4.23 25.48 -8.10
CA ASN A 199 3.22 26.52 -8.34
C ASN A 199 2.64 26.45 -9.76
N LYS A 200 3.47 26.15 -10.76
CA LYS A 200 3.00 25.92 -12.13
C LYS A 200 2.08 24.70 -12.19
N TYR A 201 2.46 23.60 -11.55
CA TYR A 201 1.64 22.40 -11.47
C TYR A 201 0.28 22.68 -10.81
N LYS A 202 0.26 23.38 -9.67
CA LYS A 202 -0.98 23.82 -8.99
C LYS A 202 -1.89 24.72 -9.84
N ALA A 203 -1.34 25.42 -10.83
CA ALA A 203 -2.13 26.25 -11.74
C ALA A 203 -2.78 25.43 -12.87
N LEU A 204 -2.34 24.18 -13.08
CA LEU A 204 -2.89 23.24 -14.06
C LEU A 204 -3.96 22.31 -13.46
N SER A 205 -3.96 22.14 -12.13
CA SER A 205 -4.93 21.35 -11.38
C SER A 205 -6.23 22.10 -11.12
#